data_AF-A0A367RA62-F1
#
_entry.id   AF-A0A367RA62-F1
#
_cell.length_a   1.000
_cell.length_b   1.000
_cell.length_c   1.000
_cell.angle_alpha   90.00
_cell.angle_beta   90.00
_cell.angle_gamma   90.00
#
_symmetry.space_group_name_H-M   'P 1'
#
loop_
_entity.id
_entity.type
_entity.pdbx_description
1 polymer ?
#
loop_
_entity_poly.entity_id
_entity_poly.type
_entity_poly.pdbx_seq_one_letter_code
_entity_poly.pdbx_strand_id
1 'polypeptide(L)'
;MTLKDKVLKGHDRQLWLAPILAKVGYDTAIGKFLRLIFYYMDASIMLNAWRDFLYIRKDNIGDKYFAVDQAIMHSSHSQVRELMQTQPQLRGNDLGIIRILAPSYLLDNPLSLGTNGNEHTGLRTVILQALPEPSQKIDFLGNLVEQRLLEAAKQGKLHIGNDLPKIMLSILHQLVFQISLSEEEITASNSYIKGLALASLPNFISKYLLAILTAPKIRHRQYLTNRYKQSAKWASYFETGAQYQLNEHQIANTLFDMIHIAGTAGTSALLGSVIGVLCLDNTLRNDVVSEVNAVWNGKKTLDSDALERSTLLNQVILETARLYPPVRFVSQLTTEAGEVEIGEQKCPFQKGTRLLGSILTANRDTNRYQNPDDFDLTRDFSDILSWNGEGHERACPGTSLSIGFIKIFCLHLFHNYQWDSITEVKWDFEKVTAVTPNNLVLQGFAQRL
;
A
#
# COMPACT_ATOMS: atom_id res chain seq x y z
N MET A 1 -21.15 -26.99 -3.31
CA MET A 1 -20.99 -25.96 -2.26
C MET A 1 -20.64 -24.64 -2.94
N THR A 2 -21.51 -23.64 -2.84
CA THR A 2 -21.32 -22.32 -3.45
C THR A 2 -20.14 -21.58 -2.80
N LEU A 3 -19.67 -20.47 -3.39
CA LEU A 3 -18.65 -19.62 -2.76
C LEU A 3 -19.13 -19.12 -1.39
N LYS A 4 -20.39 -18.68 -1.30
CA LYS A 4 -21.04 -18.25 -0.06
C LYS A 4 -20.97 -19.34 1.01
N ASP A 5 -21.39 -20.55 0.69
CA ASP A 5 -21.37 -21.68 1.64
C ASP A 5 -19.95 -21.98 2.13
N LYS A 6 -18.94 -21.92 1.24
CA LYS A 6 -17.53 -22.15 1.61
C LYS A 6 -17.03 -21.09 2.58
N VAL A 7 -17.35 -19.81 2.33
CA VAL A 7 -16.96 -18.67 3.17
C VAL A 7 -17.60 -18.76 4.55
N LEU A 8 -18.90 -19.00 4.63
CA LEU A 8 -19.63 -19.11 5.90
C LEU A 8 -19.18 -20.34 6.70
N LYS A 9 -19.00 -21.49 6.05
CA LYS A 9 -18.42 -22.68 6.70
C LYS A 9 -16.99 -22.43 7.20
N GLY A 10 -16.22 -21.59 6.51
CA GLY A 10 -14.91 -21.14 6.96
C GLY A 10 -15.00 -20.34 8.26
N HIS A 11 -15.98 -19.44 8.35
CA HIS A 11 -16.24 -18.68 9.57
C HIS A 11 -16.69 -19.56 10.75
N ASP A 12 -17.62 -20.50 10.55
CA ASP A 12 -18.08 -21.43 11.61
C ASP A 12 -16.92 -22.22 12.22
N ARG A 13 -15.96 -22.63 11.39
CA ARG A 13 -14.74 -23.30 11.85
C ARG A 13 -13.90 -22.37 12.74
N GLN A 14 -13.80 -21.08 12.42
CA GLN A 14 -13.08 -20.09 13.23
C GLN A 14 -13.77 -19.87 14.58
N LEU A 15 -15.11 -19.81 14.61
CA LEU A 15 -15.89 -19.75 15.85
C LEU A 15 -15.62 -20.97 16.74
N TRP A 16 -15.59 -22.16 16.15
CA TRP A 16 -15.24 -23.40 16.86
C TRP A 16 -13.79 -23.41 17.36
N LEU A 17 -12.86 -22.80 16.62
CA LEU A 17 -11.44 -22.74 16.96
C LEU A 17 -11.15 -21.78 18.12
N ALA A 18 -11.88 -20.66 18.25
CA ALA A 18 -11.64 -19.64 19.27
C ALA A 18 -11.55 -20.19 20.72
N PRO A 19 -12.52 -20.96 21.25
CA PRO A 19 -12.42 -21.53 22.60
C PRO A 19 -11.33 -22.59 22.73
N ILE A 20 -10.93 -23.25 21.63
CA ILE A 20 -9.82 -24.21 21.64
C ILE A 20 -8.49 -23.48 21.81
N LEU A 21 -8.28 -22.40 21.05
CA LEU A 21 -7.08 -21.56 21.17
C LEU A 21 -6.94 -20.93 22.56
N ALA A 22 -8.06 -20.56 23.20
CA ALA A 22 -8.06 -20.09 24.58
C ALA A 22 -7.58 -21.17 25.58
N LYS A 23 -7.81 -22.46 25.29
CA LYS A 23 -7.39 -23.58 26.15
C LYS A 23 -5.95 -24.04 25.87
N VAL A 24 -5.58 -24.20 24.60
CA VAL A 24 -4.25 -24.73 24.20
C VAL A 24 -3.17 -23.64 24.11
N GLY A 25 -3.57 -22.37 24.24
CA GLY A 25 -2.72 -21.20 24.13
C GLY A 25 -2.46 -20.75 22.69
N TYR A 26 -2.62 -19.45 22.43
CA TYR A 26 -2.53 -18.86 21.09
C TYR A 26 -1.12 -18.88 20.47
N ASP A 27 -0.09 -18.72 21.31
CA ASP A 27 1.33 -18.67 20.89
C ASP A 27 2.12 -19.95 21.13
N THR A 28 1.46 -21.00 21.63
CA THR A 28 2.07 -22.32 21.75
C THR A 28 2.31 -22.92 20.37
N ALA A 29 3.16 -23.95 20.27
CA ALA A 29 3.40 -24.65 19.00
C ALA A 29 2.10 -25.20 18.41
N ILE A 30 1.22 -25.73 19.27
CA ILE A 30 -0.10 -26.26 18.89
C ILE A 30 -1.00 -25.11 18.40
N GLY A 31 -1.11 -24.01 19.13
CA GLY A 31 -1.93 -22.85 18.73
C GLY A 31 -1.48 -22.26 17.40
N LYS A 32 -0.17 -22.09 17.20
CA LYS A 32 0.40 -21.61 15.93
C LYS A 32 0.11 -22.56 14.78
N PHE A 33 0.25 -23.87 14.98
CA PHE A 33 -0.05 -24.87 13.97
C PHE A 33 -1.53 -24.86 13.57
N LEU A 34 -2.43 -24.83 14.55
CA LEU A 34 -3.87 -24.75 14.31
C LEU A 34 -4.22 -23.48 13.52
N ARG A 35 -3.76 -22.30 13.93
CA ARG A 35 -4.02 -21.04 13.21
C ARG A 35 -3.48 -21.06 11.78
N LEU A 36 -2.33 -21.68 11.55
CA LEU A 36 -1.72 -21.76 10.22
C LEU A 36 -2.57 -22.59 9.24
N ILE A 37 -3.22 -23.67 9.71
CA ILE A 37 -4.15 -24.45 8.88
C ILE A 37 -5.29 -23.54 8.38
N PHE A 38 -5.91 -22.80 9.30
CA PHE A 38 -7.08 -21.97 9.00
C PHE A 38 -6.70 -20.75 8.15
N TYR A 39 -5.52 -20.18 8.39
CA TYR A 39 -4.93 -19.14 7.57
C TYR A 39 -4.85 -19.57 6.10
N TYR A 40 -4.32 -20.75 5.80
CA TYR A 40 -4.22 -21.22 4.41
C TYR A 40 -5.57 -21.62 3.81
N MET A 41 -6.50 -22.12 4.63
CA MET A 41 -7.87 -22.38 4.17
C MET A 41 -8.56 -21.11 3.69
N ASP A 42 -8.54 -20.04 4.49
CA ASP A 42 -9.10 -18.75 4.10
C ASP A 42 -8.30 -18.14 2.93
N ALA A 43 -6.96 -18.20 2.96
CA ALA A 43 -6.11 -17.69 1.89
C ALA A 43 -6.44 -18.32 0.53
N SER A 44 -6.74 -19.63 0.47
CA SER A 44 -7.10 -20.29 -0.79
C SER A 44 -8.35 -19.71 -1.46
N ILE A 45 -9.30 -19.21 -0.66
CA ILE A 45 -10.50 -18.53 -1.15
C ILE A 45 -10.17 -17.08 -1.51
N MET A 46 -9.49 -16.37 -0.60
CA MET A 46 -9.16 -14.96 -0.77
C MET A 46 -8.28 -14.70 -1.99
N LEU A 47 -7.39 -15.62 -2.37
CA LEU A 47 -6.53 -15.43 -3.55
C LEU A 47 -7.31 -15.17 -4.85
N ASN A 48 -8.53 -15.70 -4.97
CA ASN A 48 -9.35 -15.59 -6.19
C ASN A 48 -10.66 -14.83 -5.98
N ALA A 49 -11.08 -14.61 -4.74
CA ALA A 49 -12.38 -14.01 -4.42
C ALA A 49 -12.34 -13.18 -3.13
N TRP A 50 -11.26 -12.42 -2.88
CA TRP A 50 -11.12 -11.70 -1.61
C TRP A 50 -12.23 -10.67 -1.36
N ARG A 51 -12.67 -9.94 -2.38
CA ARG A 51 -13.74 -8.95 -2.23
C ARG A 51 -15.01 -9.65 -1.76
N ASP A 52 -15.41 -10.70 -2.47
CA ASP A 52 -16.60 -11.47 -2.13
C ASP A 52 -16.46 -12.14 -0.77
N PHE A 53 -15.28 -12.63 -0.40
CA PHE A 53 -14.99 -13.17 0.93
C PHE A 53 -15.28 -12.15 2.05
N LEU A 54 -14.95 -10.88 1.85
CA LEU A 54 -15.21 -9.82 2.84
C LEU A 54 -16.70 -9.49 2.91
N TYR A 55 -17.34 -9.25 1.75
CA TYR A 55 -18.76 -8.87 1.72
C TYR A 55 -19.68 -10.01 2.16
N ILE A 56 -19.41 -11.26 1.75
CA ILE A 56 -20.18 -12.41 2.23
C ILE A 56 -20.13 -12.49 3.76
N ARG A 57 -18.97 -12.27 4.40
CA ARG A 57 -18.90 -12.25 5.86
C ARG A 57 -19.63 -11.04 6.45
N LYS A 58 -19.38 -9.84 5.93
CA LYS A 58 -20.03 -8.61 6.38
C LYS A 58 -21.56 -8.73 6.33
N ASP A 59 -22.11 -9.16 5.19
CA ASP A 59 -23.55 -9.18 4.92
C ASP A 59 -24.30 -10.29 5.66
N ASN A 60 -23.60 -11.33 6.12
CA ASN A 60 -24.24 -12.49 6.77
C ASN A 60 -23.87 -12.66 8.25
N ILE A 61 -22.83 -11.97 8.74
CA ILE A 61 -22.36 -12.06 10.13
C ILE A 61 -22.43 -10.69 10.82
N GLY A 62 -22.11 -9.61 10.11
CA GLY A 62 -22.06 -8.24 10.62
C GLY A 62 -20.68 -7.60 10.45
N ASP A 63 -20.48 -6.43 11.05
CA ASP A 63 -19.28 -5.63 10.81
C ASP A 63 -18.00 -6.18 11.45
N LYS A 64 -18.13 -7.10 12.40
CA LYS A 64 -17.05 -7.80 13.09
C LYS A 64 -17.13 -9.31 12.86
N TYR A 65 -16.03 -9.91 12.40
CA TYR A 65 -15.97 -11.35 12.14
C TYR A 65 -14.53 -11.89 12.18
N PHE A 66 -14.38 -13.19 12.40
CA PHE A 66 -13.09 -13.87 12.24
C PHE A 66 -12.74 -14.12 10.78
N ALA A 67 -11.45 -13.94 10.46
CA ALA A 67 -10.84 -14.28 9.19
C ALA A 67 -9.39 -14.75 9.38
N VAL A 68 -8.84 -15.37 8.34
CA VAL A 68 -7.42 -15.71 8.20
C VAL A 68 -6.89 -16.51 9.40
N ASP A 69 -5.94 -15.99 10.15
CA ASP A 69 -5.28 -16.65 11.29
C ASP A 69 -6.01 -16.40 12.62
N GLN A 70 -7.35 -16.48 12.62
CA GLN A 70 -8.23 -16.08 13.73
C GLN A 70 -8.19 -14.56 14.03
N ALA A 71 -7.84 -13.77 13.02
CA ALA A 71 -7.87 -12.31 13.15
C ALA A 71 -9.31 -11.79 13.26
N ILE A 72 -9.52 -10.77 14.09
CA ILE A 72 -10.80 -10.07 14.24
C ILE A 72 -10.84 -8.95 13.20
N MET A 73 -11.65 -9.12 12.16
CA MET A 73 -11.85 -8.13 11.10
C MET A 73 -12.96 -7.14 11.49
N HIS A 74 -12.72 -5.85 11.22
CA HIS A 74 -13.67 -4.75 11.30
C HIS A 74 -13.93 -4.20 9.90
N SER A 75 -15.19 -3.87 9.60
CA SER A 75 -15.61 -3.53 8.22
C SER A 75 -16.58 -2.34 8.12
N SER A 76 -16.88 -1.66 9.22
CA SER A 76 -17.54 -0.35 9.20
C SER A 76 -16.52 0.78 9.28
N HIS A 77 -16.89 1.97 8.80
CA HIS A 77 -16.03 3.15 8.85
C HIS A 77 -15.64 3.52 10.28
N SER A 78 -16.63 3.59 11.18
CA SER A 78 -16.43 3.96 12.58
C SER A 78 -15.46 3.01 13.30
N GLN A 79 -15.62 1.70 13.12
CA GLN A 79 -14.76 0.70 13.78
C GLN A 79 -13.34 0.71 13.21
N VAL A 80 -13.18 0.85 11.89
CA VAL A 80 -11.84 0.92 11.29
C VAL A 80 -11.14 2.21 11.72
N ARG A 81 -11.84 3.34 11.80
CA ARG A 81 -11.31 4.60 12.32
C ARG A 81 -10.88 4.47 13.78
N GLU A 82 -11.71 3.87 14.64
CA GLU A 82 -11.37 3.61 16.04
C GLU A 82 -10.11 2.74 16.17
N LEU A 83 -10.02 1.69 15.34
CA LEU A 83 -8.84 0.82 15.28
C LEU A 83 -7.56 1.61 14.93
N MET A 84 -7.64 2.54 13.98
CA MET A 84 -6.51 3.39 13.58
C MET A 84 -6.09 4.40 14.64
N GLN A 85 -7.01 4.81 15.53
CA GLN A 85 -6.75 5.82 16.57
C GLN A 85 -6.38 5.22 17.93
N THR A 86 -6.60 3.92 18.13
CA THR A 86 -6.22 3.21 19.37
C THR A 86 -4.72 3.36 19.63
N GLN A 87 -4.33 3.61 20.88
CA GLN A 87 -2.93 3.71 21.31
C GLN A 87 -2.70 2.90 22.60
N PRO A 88 -1.54 2.23 22.75
CA PRO A 88 -0.46 2.08 21.76
C PRO A 88 -0.83 1.10 20.63
N GLN A 89 -0.32 1.33 19.42
CA GLN A 89 -0.51 0.37 18.31
C GLN A 89 0.65 -0.61 18.25
N LEU A 90 0.40 -1.85 18.67
CA LEU A 90 1.34 -2.95 18.43
C LEU A 90 1.08 -3.56 17.05
N ARG A 91 2.12 -3.71 16.24
CA ARG A 91 2.06 -4.26 14.88
C ARG A 91 2.81 -5.59 14.82
N GLY A 92 2.26 -6.56 14.09
CA GLY A 92 2.96 -7.78 13.71
C GLY A 92 3.72 -7.60 12.39
N ASN A 93 4.58 -8.56 12.05
CA ASN A 93 5.28 -8.57 10.76
C ASN A 93 4.34 -9.07 9.65
N ASP A 94 3.43 -8.20 9.25
CA ASP A 94 2.32 -8.47 8.36
C ASP A 94 2.22 -7.39 7.26
N LEU A 95 1.77 -7.79 6.07
CA LEU A 95 1.37 -6.88 5.00
C LEU A 95 -0.13 -7.03 4.74
N GLY A 96 -0.93 -6.23 5.46
CA GLY A 96 -2.38 -6.37 5.48
C GLY A 96 -2.78 -7.75 6.03
N ILE A 97 -3.45 -8.55 5.20
CA ILE A 97 -3.84 -9.92 5.58
C ILE A 97 -2.68 -10.92 5.50
N ILE A 98 -1.62 -10.59 4.76
CA ILE A 98 -0.51 -11.48 4.44
C ILE A 98 0.46 -11.53 5.62
N ARG A 99 0.63 -12.69 6.24
CA ARG A 99 1.69 -12.91 7.24
C ARG A 99 3.03 -13.06 6.56
N ILE A 100 4.07 -12.41 7.09
CA ILE A 100 5.45 -12.64 6.64
C ILE A 100 6.05 -13.78 7.49
N LEU A 101 6.30 -14.92 6.86
CA LEU A 101 6.76 -16.15 7.51
C LEU A 101 8.18 -16.58 7.09
N ALA A 102 8.78 -15.90 6.11
CA ALA A 102 10.13 -16.14 5.63
C ALA A 102 11.05 -14.94 5.93
N PRO A 103 11.60 -14.82 7.15
CA PRO A 103 12.55 -13.76 7.49
C PRO A 103 13.76 -13.75 6.55
N SER A 104 14.21 -14.92 6.06
CA SER A 104 15.33 -15.01 5.11
C SER A 104 15.07 -14.26 3.78
N TYR A 105 13.81 -14.10 3.38
CA TYR A 105 13.44 -13.34 2.19
C TYR A 105 13.68 -11.82 2.38
N LEU A 106 13.58 -11.35 3.64
CA LEU A 106 13.77 -9.96 4.04
C LEU A 106 15.14 -9.72 4.69
N LEU A 107 16.11 -10.61 4.46
CA LEU A 107 17.46 -10.55 5.06
C LEU A 107 17.44 -10.61 6.59
N ASP A 108 16.48 -11.34 7.16
CA ASP A 108 16.25 -11.45 8.60
C ASP A 108 15.93 -10.11 9.27
N ASN A 109 15.47 -9.12 8.48
CA ASN A 109 14.93 -7.86 8.96
C ASN A 109 13.38 -7.91 8.91
N PRO A 110 12.66 -7.57 10.00
CA PRO A 110 11.21 -7.40 9.93
C PRO A 110 10.85 -6.26 8.97
N LEU A 111 9.63 -6.27 8.42
CA LEU A 111 9.14 -5.11 7.68
C LEU A 111 9.12 -3.90 8.63
N SER A 112 9.49 -2.74 8.12
CA SER A 112 9.41 -1.48 8.89
C SER A 112 8.02 -1.24 9.50
N LEU A 113 6.96 -1.60 8.76
CA LEU A 113 5.56 -1.55 9.16
C LEU A 113 5.21 -2.45 10.37
N GLY A 114 6.01 -3.50 10.62
CA GLY A 114 5.82 -4.46 11.70
C GLY A 114 6.68 -4.21 12.94
N THR A 115 7.48 -3.14 12.96
CA THR A 115 8.31 -2.77 14.12
C THR A 115 7.50 -1.99 15.17
N ASN A 116 8.01 -1.97 16.41
CA ASN A 116 7.33 -1.36 17.56
C ASN A 116 8.32 -0.62 18.47
N GLY A 117 7.80 0.21 19.38
CA GLY A 117 8.61 0.88 20.40
C GLY A 117 9.72 1.76 19.82
N ASN A 118 10.88 1.79 20.48
CA ASN A 118 12.01 2.64 20.10
C ASN A 118 12.54 2.35 18.69
N GLU A 119 12.51 1.07 18.27
CA GLU A 119 12.90 0.69 16.91
C GLU A 119 11.98 1.35 15.89
N HIS A 120 10.66 1.24 16.06
CA HIS A 120 9.71 1.90 15.16
C HIS A 120 9.89 3.42 15.14
N THR A 121 10.06 4.06 16.30
CA THR A 121 10.29 5.49 16.38
C THR A 121 11.53 5.89 15.58
N GLY A 122 12.66 5.19 15.77
CA GLY A 122 13.88 5.47 15.03
C GLY A 122 13.74 5.27 13.52
N LEU A 123 13.13 4.15 13.10
CA LEU A 123 12.90 3.84 11.70
C LEU A 123 12.00 4.89 11.04
N ARG A 124 10.93 5.29 11.73
CA ARG A 124 10.02 6.35 11.27
C ARG A 124 10.74 7.69 11.15
N THR A 125 11.60 8.06 12.10
CA THR A 125 12.38 9.30 12.04
C THR A 125 13.31 9.33 10.83
N VAL A 126 14.01 8.23 10.56
CA VAL A 126 14.86 8.11 9.35
C VAL A 126 14.02 8.20 8.07
N ILE A 127 12.84 7.56 8.03
CA ILE A 127 11.91 7.67 6.89
C ILE A 127 11.49 9.13 6.68
N LEU A 128 11.03 9.83 7.73
CA LEU A 128 10.60 11.21 7.62
C LEU A 128 11.75 12.14 7.19
N GLN A 129 12.98 11.90 7.65
CA GLN A 129 14.15 12.62 7.17
C GLN A 129 14.43 12.38 5.68
N ALA A 130 14.16 11.17 5.18
CA ALA A 130 14.36 10.79 3.79
C ALA A 130 13.29 11.32 2.83
N LEU A 131 12.11 11.68 3.34
CA LEU A 131 10.97 12.12 2.54
C LEU A 131 10.85 13.66 2.59
N PRO A 132 11.14 14.38 1.50
CA PRO A 132 10.98 15.82 1.48
C PRO A 132 9.52 16.23 1.27
N GLU A 133 9.18 17.45 1.69
CA GLU A 133 7.94 18.10 1.27
C GLU A 133 7.97 18.36 -0.25
N PRO A 134 6.97 17.88 -1.02
CA PRO A 134 6.95 18.02 -2.48
C PRO A 134 7.03 19.46 -2.98
N SER A 135 6.39 20.40 -2.29
CA SER A 135 6.43 21.82 -2.65
C SER A 135 7.86 22.38 -2.63
N GLN A 136 8.73 21.89 -1.75
CA GLN A 136 10.14 22.28 -1.66
C GLN A 136 11.03 21.59 -2.71
N LYS A 137 10.50 20.59 -3.41
CA LYS A 137 11.22 19.78 -4.42
C LYS A 137 10.50 19.74 -5.76
N ILE A 138 9.60 20.68 -6.02
CA ILE A 138 8.71 20.61 -7.18
C ILE A 138 9.48 20.58 -8.50
N ASP A 139 10.49 21.44 -8.68
CA ASP A 139 11.33 21.43 -9.88
C ASP A 139 12.08 20.12 -10.06
N PHE A 140 12.68 19.62 -8.96
CA PHE A 140 13.44 18.37 -8.99
C PHE A 140 12.55 17.16 -9.34
N LEU A 141 11.39 17.05 -8.69
CA LEU A 141 10.42 16.00 -8.96
C LEU A 141 9.81 16.13 -10.36
N GLY A 142 9.46 17.34 -10.79
CA GLY A 142 8.95 17.63 -12.12
C GLY A 142 9.93 17.25 -13.23
N ASN A 143 11.21 17.59 -13.07
CA ASN A 143 12.26 17.19 -14.02
C ASN A 143 12.41 15.66 -14.11
N LEU A 144 12.37 14.96 -12.98
CA LEU A 144 12.42 13.50 -12.97
C LEU A 144 11.19 12.86 -13.62
N VAL A 145 10.00 13.42 -13.38
CA VAL A 145 8.75 13.00 -14.02
C VAL A 145 8.83 13.21 -15.53
N GLU A 146 9.22 14.41 -15.97
CA GLU A 146 9.33 14.76 -17.39
C GLU A 146 10.31 13.84 -18.12
N GLN A 147 11.49 13.56 -17.52
CA GLN A 147 12.44 12.62 -18.10
C GLN A 147 11.79 11.25 -18.37
N ARG A 148 11.00 10.74 -17.42
CA ARG A 148 10.36 9.44 -17.52
C ARG A 148 9.17 9.42 -18.48
N LEU A 149 8.40 10.51 -18.55
CA LEU A 149 7.34 10.66 -19.55
C LEU A 149 7.92 10.79 -20.98
N LEU A 150 9.05 11.47 -21.16
CA LEU A 150 9.76 11.54 -22.44
C LEU A 150 10.22 10.16 -22.92
N GLU A 151 10.73 9.32 -22.01
CA GLU A 151 11.09 7.93 -22.34
C GLU A 151 9.88 7.10 -22.79
N ALA A 152 8.73 7.26 -22.13
CA ALA A 152 7.48 6.62 -22.55
C ALA A 152 6.99 7.14 -23.92
N ALA A 153 7.10 8.46 -24.16
CA ALA A 153 6.73 9.07 -25.44
C ALA A 153 7.58 8.54 -26.60
N LYS A 154 8.87 8.28 -26.40
CA LYS A 154 9.73 7.61 -27.40
C LYS A 154 9.25 6.19 -27.75
N GLN A 155 8.56 5.51 -26.83
CA GLN A 155 7.97 4.19 -27.07
C GLN A 155 6.56 4.27 -27.68
N GLY A 156 5.97 5.46 -27.81
CA GLY A 156 4.63 5.66 -28.32
C GLY A 156 3.52 5.14 -27.39
N LYS A 157 3.84 4.80 -26.13
CA LYS A 157 2.87 4.29 -25.16
C LYS A 157 3.30 4.51 -23.72
N LEU A 158 2.33 4.66 -22.82
CA LEU A 158 2.52 4.58 -21.38
C LEU A 158 1.63 3.48 -20.79
N HIS A 159 2.23 2.40 -20.29
CA HIS A 159 1.51 1.27 -19.71
C HIS A 159 1.41 1.40 -18.19
N ILE A 160 0.22 1.70 -17.69
CA ILE A 160 -0.01 2.08 -16.29
C ILE A 160 0.49 1.03 -15.28
N GLY A 161 0.09 -0.23 -15.42
CA GLY A 161 0.51 -1.29 -14.50
C GLY A 161 1.98 -1.72 -14.59
N ASN A 162 2.69 -1.38 -15.66
CA ASN A 162 4.06 -1.83 -15.90
C ASN A 162 5.11 -0.73 -15.73
N ASP A 163 4.78 0.49 -16.16
CA ASP A 163 5.72 1.60 -16.23
C ASP A 163 5.67 2.44 -14.95
N LEU A 164 4.48 2.73 -14.39
CA LEU A 164 4.40 3.57 -13.18
C LEU A 164 5.20 3.03 -11.98
N PRO A 165 5.18 1.71 -11.66
CA PRO A 165 6.03 1.19 -10.59
C PRO A 165 7.53 1.38 -10.87
N LYS A 166 7.96 1.25 -12.12
CA LYS A 166 9.36 1.45 -12.53
C LYS A 166 9.78 2.92 -12.44
N ILE A 167 8.90 3.82 -12.88
CA ILE A 167 9.07 5.27 -12.74
C ILE A 167 9.22 5.63 -11.26
N MET A 168 8.30 5.16 -10.41
CA MET A 168 8.37 5.38 -8.96
C MET A 168 9.69 4.87 -8.36
N LEU A 169 10.13 3.66 -8.72
CA LEU A 169 11.41 3.12 -8.26
C LEU A 169 12.57 4.04 -8.64
N SER A 170 12.65 4.49 -9.89
CA SER A 170 13.71 5.42 -10.29
C SER A 170 13.66 6.72 -9.50
N ILE A 171 12.47 7.33 -9.38
CA ILE A 171 12.34 8.66 -8.78
C ILE A 171 12.66 8.60 -7.28
N LEU A 172 12.15 7.60 -6.57
CA LEU A 172 12.41 7.45 -5.13
C LEU A 172 13.90 7.18 -4.83
N HIS A 173 14.61 6.42 -5.67
CA HIS A 173 16.05 6.21 -5.47
C HIS A 173 16.87 7.49 -5.70
N GLN A 174 16.48 8.32 -6.69
CA GLN A 174 17.09 9.63 -6.88
C GLN A 174 16.77 10.58 -5.73
N LEU A 175 15.53 10.59 -5.28
CA LEU A 175 15.06 11.47 -4.21
C LEU A 175 15.73 11.16 -2.87
N VAL A 176 15.74 9.88 -2.48
CA VAL A 176 16.21 9.43 -1.17
C VAL A 176 17.73 9.30 -1.12
N PHE A 177 18.34 8.77 -2.18
CA PHE A 177 19.77 8.45 -2.13
C PHE A 177 20.62 9.21 -3.15
N GLN A 178 20.03 10.01 -4.04
CA GLN A 178 20.75 10.60 -5.19
C GLN A 178 21.44 9.52 -6.04
N ILE A 179 20.74 8.39 -6.19
CA ILE A 179 21.23 7.21 -6.87
C ILE A 179 20.39 6.98 -8.13
N SER A 180 21.06 6.87 -9.28
CA SER A 180 20.48 6.37 -10.52
C SER A 180 20.41 4.85 -10.53
N LEU A 181 19.28 4.28 -10.90
CA LEU A 181 19.17 2.85 -11.17
C LEU A 181 19.38 2.56 -12.66
N SER A 182 20.08 1.46 -12.98
CA SER A 182 20.09 0.89 -14.33
C SER A 182 18.75 0.21 -14.66
N GLU A 183 18.50 -0.09 -15.93
CA GLU A 183 17.29 -0.82 -16.36
C GLU A 183 17.20 -2.22 -15.73
N GLU A 184 18.34 -2.91 -15.55
CA GLU A 184 18.42 -4.18 -14.85
C GLU A 184 18.04 -4.04 -13.38
N GLU A 185 18.51 -3.00 -12.71
CA GLU A 185 18.21 -2.72 -11.31
C GLU A 185 16.73 -2.38 -11.12
N ILE A 186 16.16 -1.54 -11.99
CA ILE A 186 14.73 -1.21 -12.00
C ILE A 186 13.89 -2.48 -12.21
N THR A 187 14.29 -3.31 -13.17
CA THR A 187 13.58 -4.57 -13.48
C THR A 187 13.65 -5.56 -12.31
N ALA A 188 14.82 -5.70 -11.69
CA ALA A 188 15.01 -6.56 -10.53
C ALA A 188 14.25 -6.03 -9.29
N SER A 189 14.20 -4.71 -9.08
CA SER A 189 13.40 -4.08 -8.02
C SER A 189 11.91 -4.30 -8.22
N ASN A 190 11.40 -4.15 -9.45
CA ASN A 190 10.00 -4.44 -9.76
C ASN A 190 9.69 -5.94 -9.60
N SER A 191 10.62 -6.82 -9.98
CA SER A 191 10.52 -8.27 -9.77
C SER A 191 10.49 -8.63 -8.28
N TYR A 192 11.27 -7.94 -7.43
CA TYR A 192 11.21 -8.08 -5.98
C TYR A 192 9.80 -7.78 -5.45
N ILE A 193 9.22 -6.63 -5.85
CA ILE A 193 7.87 -6.20 -5.43
C ILE A 193 6.82 -7.25 -5.81
N LYS A 194 6.83 -7.69 -7.08
CA LYS A 194 5.91 -8.73 -7.59
C LYS A 194 6.09 -10.08 -6.88
N GLY A 195 7.29 -10.36 -6.38
CA GLY A 195 7.63 -11.58 -5.66
C GLY A 195 7.32 -11.57 -4.16
N LEU A 196 6.87 -10.45 -3.59
CA LEU A 196 6.77 -10.28 -2.14
C LEU A 196 5.85 -11.31 -1.45
N ALA A 197 4.84 -11.82 -2.16
CA ALA A 197 3.98 -12.89 -1.65
C ALA A 197 4.74 -14.18 -1.30
N LEU A 198 5.92 -14.42 -1.90
CA LEU A 198 6.80 -15.55 -1.55
C LEU A 198 7.30 -15.47 -0.10
N ALA A 199 7.38 -14.26 0.48
CA ALA A 199 7.75 -14.05 1.87
C ALA A 199 6.68 -14.55 2.87
N SER A 200 5.48 -14.85 2.38
CA SER A 200 4.38 -15.38 3.20
C SER A 200 4.42 -16.89 3.40
N LEU A 201 5.25 -17.59 2.63
CA LEU A 201 5.44 -19.02 2.78
C LEU A 201 6.34 -19.31 3.99
N PRO A 202 6.23 -20.48 4.63
CA PRO A 202 7.11 -20.87 5.72
C PRO A 202 8.58 -20.75 5.30
N ASN A 203 9.44 -20.26 6.20
CA ASN A 203 10.82 -19.93 5.89
C ASN A 203 11.58 -21.04 5.15
N PHE A 204 11.39 -22.31 5.52
CA PHE A 204 12.07 -23.44 4.86
C PHE A 204 11.66 -23.58 3.38
N ILE A 205 10.41 -23.28 3.03
CA ILE A 205 9.90 -23.35 1.66
C ILE A 205 10.54 -22.23 0.84
N SER A 206 10.46 -21.00 1.33
CA SER A 206 11.05 -19.82 0.66
C SER A 206 12.56 -19.96 0.48
N LYS A 207 13.26 -20.44 1.52
CA LYS A 207 14.72 -20.54 1.57
C LYS A 207 15.29 -21.70 0.75
N TYR A 208 14.67 -22.88 0.80
CA TYR A 208 15.23 -24.09 0.20
C TYR A 208 14.44 -24.57 -1.02
N LEU A 209 13.12 -24.72 -0.91
CA LEU A 209 12.31 -25.30 -1.99
C LEU A 209 12.11 -24.33 -3.16
N LEU A 210 11.99 -23.04 -2.88
CA LEU A 210 11.80 -21.99 -3.89
C LEU A 210 13.05 -21.13 -4.11
N ALA A 211 14.23 -21.63 -3.72
CA ALA A 211 15.49 -20.89 -3.81
C ALA A 211 15.77 -20.32 -5.21
N ILE A 212 15.41 -21.06 -6.27
CA ILE A 212 15.57 -20.59 -7.66
C ILE A 212 14.74 -19.30 -7.92
N LEU A 213 13.56 -19.20 -7.33
CA LEU A 213 12.66 -18.04 -7.47
C LEU A 213 13.00 -16.89 -6.52
N THR A 214 13.47 -17.22 -5.30
CA THR A 214 13.69 -16.25 -4.22
C THR A 214 15.12 -15.69 -4.21
N ALA A 215 16.15 -16.50 -4.51
CA ALA A 215 17.55 -16.10 -4.42
C ALA A 215 17.91 -14.86 -5.28
N PRO A 216 17.45 -14.72 -6.53
CA PRO A 216 17.73 -13.50 -7.30
C PRO A 216 17.17 -12.24 -6.64
N LYS A 217 15.98 -12.33 -6.03
CA LYS A 217 15.31 -11.20 -5.35
C LYS A 217 16.02 -10.84 -4.05
N ILE A 218 16.44 -11.84 -3.29
CA ILE A 218 17.21 -11.68 -2.04
C ILE A 218 18.57 -11.06 -2.34
N ARG A 219 19.29 -11.56 -3.36
CA ARG A 219 20.58 -11.00 -3.79
C ARG A 219 20.44 -9.56 -4.28
N HIS A 220 19.37 -9.25 -5.02
CA HIS A 220 19.08 -7.89 -5.45
C HIS A 220 18.88 -6.93 -4.27
N ARG A 221 18.09 -7.34 -3.26
CA ARG A 221 17.93 -6.58 -2.02
C ARG A 221 19.27 -6.38 -1.30
N GLN A 222 20.08 -7.44 -1.14
CA GLN A 222 21.42 -7.34 -0.54
C GLN A 222 22.31 -6.35 -1.30
N TYR A 223 22.33 -6.46 -2.63
CA TYR A 223 23.11 -5.58 -3.49
C TYR A 223 22.69 -4.11 -3.33
N LEU A 224 21.40 -3.79 -3.45
CA LEU A 224 20.92 -2.41 -3.34
C LEU A 224 21.11 -1.83 -1.93
N THR A 225 20.82 -2.59 -0.87
CA THR A 225 21.04 -2.12 0.50
C THR A 225 22.51 -1.81 0.79
N ASN A 226 23.46 -2.54 0.20
CA ASN A 226 24.87 -2.20 0.25
C ASN A 226 25.20 -0.94 -0.55
N ARG A 227 24.59 -0.78 -1.73
CA ARG A 227 24.79 0.41 -2.58
C ARG A 227 24.25 1.68 -1.92
N TYR A 228 23.18 1.60 -1.15
CA TYR A 228 22.66 2.74 -0.38
C TYR A 228 23.68 3.36 0.55
N LYS A 229 24.58 2.53 1.12
CA LYS A 229 25.65 3.00 2.01
C LYS A 229 26.69 3.88 1.33
N GLN A 230 26.76 3.84 0.01
CA GLN A 230 27.68 4.64 -0.80
C GLN A 230 27.10 6.02 -1.15
N SER A 231 25.81 6.26 -0.85
CA SER A 231 25.18 7.56 -1.05
C SER A 231 25.78 8.61 -0.12
N ALA A 232 25.95 9.84 -0.61
CA ALA A 232 26.31 11.00 0.21
C ALA A 232 25.28 11.28 1.33
N LYS A 233 24.05 10.77 1.21
CA LYS A 233 23.00 10.89 2.25
C LYS A 233 23.15 9.89 3.39
N TRP A 234 23.88 8.78 3.17
CA TRP A 234 23.94 7.66 4.11
C TRP A 234 24.40 8.06 5.51
N ALA A 235 25.47 8.86 5.62
CA ALA A 235 26.03 9.26 6.91
C ALA A 235 24.99 9.95 7.80
N SER A 236 24.15 10.81 7.22
CA SER A 236 23.11 11.55 7.95
C SER A 236 21.92 10.65 8.36
N TYR A 237 21.55 9.67 7.53
CA TYR A 237 20.56 8.65 7.90
C TYR A 237 21.07 7.73 9.01
N PHE A 238 22.34 7.35 8.94
CA PHE A 238 22.98 6.54 9.96
C PHE A 238 23.06 7.26 11.30
N GLU A 239 23.50 8.52 11.31
CA GLU A 239 23.54 9.36 12.52
C GLU A 239 22.16 9.47 13.18
N THR A 240 21.11 9.74 12.38
CA THR A 240 19.74 9.83 12.88
C THR A 240 19.25 8.50 13.45
N GLY A 241 19.50 7.38 12.75
CA GLY A 241 19.10 6.07 13.26
C GLY A 241 19.88 5.64 14.51
N ALA A 242 21.15 5.99 14.61
CA ALA A 242 22.01 5.66 15.75
C ALA A 242 21.51 6.27 17.07
N GLN A 243 20.84 7.43 17.03
CA GLN A 243 20.17 8.02 18.20
C GLN A 243 19.12 7.08 18.83
N TYR A 244 18.59 6.15 18.02
CA TYR A 244 17.60 5.16 18.42
C TYR A 244 18.18 3.73 18.51
N GLN A 245 19.52 3.61 18.58
CA GLN A 245 20.23 2.33 18.66
C GLN A 245 20.01 1.43 17.42
N LEU A 246 19.67 2.03 16.28
CA LEU A 246 19.53 1.30 15.03
C LEU A 246 20.91 1.06 14.42
N ASN A 247 21.12 -0.16 13.92
CA ASN A 247 22.32 -0.48 13.17
C ASN A 247 22.15 -0.24 11.66
N GLU A 248 23.26 -0.28 10.91
CA GLU A 248 23.24 -0.09 9.45
C GLU A 248 22.30 -1.05 8.72
N HIS A 249 22.17 -2.30 9.20
CA HIS A 249 21.33 -3.31 8.57
C HIS A 249 19.85 -2.93 8.68
N GLN A 250 19.39 -2.49 9.85
CA GLN A 250 18.01 -2.03 10.06
C GLN A 250 17.68 -0.79 9.22
N ILE A 251 18.60 0.18 9.17
CA ILE A 251 18.42 1.43 8.43
C ILE A 251 18.34 1.16 6.93
N ALA A 252 19.29 0.39 6.37
CA ALA A 252 19.33 0.11 4.93
C ALA A 252 18.09 -0.69 4.47
N ASN A 253 17.70 -1.72 5.24
CA ASN A 253 16.53 -2.54 4.93
C ASN A 253 15.21 -1.76 5.09
N THR A 254 15.12 -0.87 6.07
CA THR A 254 13.94 -0.01 6.24
C THR A 254 13.76 0.96 5.09
N LEU A 255 14.84 1.61 4.64
CA LEU A 255 14.78 2.50 3.48
C LEU A 255 14.50 1.72 2.19
N PHE A 256 14.99 0.49 2.08
CA PHE A 256 14.60 -0.42 1.00
C PHE A 256 13.10 -0.72 1.01
N ASP A 257 12.53 -1.10 2.16
CA ASP A 257 11.10 -1.39 2.32
C ASP A 257 10.23 -0.14 2.08
N MET A 258 10.69 1.02 2.56
CA MET A 258 10.07 2.31 2.29
C MET A 258 9.99 2.59 0.79
N ILE A 259 11.07 2.40 0.03
CA ILE A 259 11.07 2.66 -1.41
C ILE A 259 10.24 1.62 -2.17
N HIS A 260 10.51 0.33 -1.95
CA HIS A 260 9.96 -0.75 -2.78
C HIS A 260 8.52 -1.11 -2.43
N ILE A 261 8.19 -1.17 -1.14
CA ILE A 261 6.88 -1.65 -0.67
C ILE A 261 5.95 -0.45 -0.45
N ALA A 262 6.28 0.42 0.51
CA ALA A 262 5.37 1.49 0.92
C ALA A 262 5.24 2.60 -0.14
N GLY A 263 6.37 3.09 -0.66
CA GLY A 263 6.44 4.23 -1.58
C GLY A 263 6.02 3.89 -3.00
N THR A 264 6.57 2.80 -3.56
CA THR A 264 6.32 2.40 -4.96
C THR A 264 4.94 1.77 -5.13
N ALA A 265 4.64 0.66 -4.43
CA ALA A 265 3.44 -0.12 -4.72
C ALA A 265 2.14 0.67 -4.44
N GLY A 266 2.13 1.47 -3.36
CA GLY A 266 0.98 2.32 -3.02
C GLY A 266 0.78 3.49 -3.99
N THR A 267 1.81 4.33 -4.16
CA THR A 267 1.70 5.56 -4.96
C THR A 267 1.48 5.28 -6.45
N SER A 268 2.17 4.29 -7.03
CA SER A 268 1.96 3.94 -8.45
C SER A 268 0.56 3.39 -8.71
N ALA A 269 -0.01 2.62 -7.77
CA ALA A 269 -1.37 2.11 -7.89
C ALA A 269 -2.43 3.22 -7.76
N LEU A 270 -2.22 4.18 -6.85
CA LEU A 270 -3.11 5.34 -6.74
C LEU A 270 -3.02 6.23 -7.98
N LEU A 271 -1.80 6.55 -8.44
CA LEU A 271 -1.58 7.32 -9.66
C LEU A 271 -2.26 6.65 -10.87
N GLY A 272 -2.08 5.34 -11.03
CA GLY A 272 -2.73 4.59 -12.10
C GLY A 272 -4.24 4.64 -12.02
N SER A 273 -4.82 4.59 -10.82
CA SER A 273 -6.25 4.73 -10.61
C SER A 273 -6.76 6.14 -10.90
N VAL A 274 -6.00 7.18 -10.54
CA VAL A 274 -6.34 8.57 -10.86
C VAL A 274 -6.38 8.77 -12.38
N ILE A 275 -5.37 8.28 -13.09
CA ILE A 275 -5.35 8.31 -14.56
C ILE A 275 -6.55 7.52 -15.12
N GLY A 276 -6.83 6.35 -14.57
CA GLY A 276 -7.98 5.53 -15.00
C GLY A 276 -9.32 6.24 -14.85
N VAL A 277 -9.58 6.88 -13.72
CA VAL A 277 -10.82 7.65 -13.49
C VAL A 277 -10.93 8.79 -14.52
N LEU A 278 -9.85 9.54 -14.73
CA LEU A 278 -9.82 10.63 -15.72
C LEU A 278 -9.91 10.12 -17.17
N CYS A 279 -9.51 8.88 -17.44
CA CYS A 279 -9.73 8.25 -18.75
C CYS A 279 -11.20 7.86 -18.98
N LEU A 280 -11.94 7.51 -17.94
CA LEU A 280 -13.35 7.11 -18.02
C LEU A 280 -14.32 8.29 -18.10
N ASP A 281 -13.99 9.41 -17.45
CA ASP A 281 -14.82 10.61 -17.43
C ASP A 281 -14.17 11.76 -18.19
N ASN A 282 -14.65 12.02 -19.41
CA ASN A 282 -14.15 13.09 -20.26
C ASN A 282 -14.46 14.49 -19.70
N THR A 283 -15.59 14.67 -19.04
CA THR A 283 -15.99 15.96 -18.46
C THR A 283 -15.06 16.32 -17.33
N LEU A 284 -14.90 15.40 -16.37
CA LEU A 284 -13.97 15.57 -15.26
C LEU A 284 -12.53 15.78 -15.75
N ARG A 285 -12.09 15.02 -16.76
CA ARG A 285 -10.76 15.21 -17.35
C ARG A 285 -10.58 16.60 -17.94
N ASN A 286 -11.57 17.14 -18.65
CA ASN A 286 -11.49 18.47 -19.23
C ASN A 286 -11.44 19.57 -18.16
N ASP A 287 -12.16 19.40 -17.06
CA ASP A 287 -12.11 20.32 -15.92
C ASP A 287 -10.72 20.28 -15.26
N VAL A 288 -10.14 19.09 -15.07
CA VAL A 288 -8.76 18.93 -14.59
C VAL A 288 -7.75 19.54 -15.56
N VAL A 289 -7.88 19.33 -16.87
CA VAL A 289 -7.00 19.97 -17.87
C VAL A 289 -7.12 21.49 -17.83
N SER A 290 -8.30 22.03 -17.57
CA SER A 290 -8.50 23.48 -17.39
C SER A 290 -7.77 23.99 -16.14
N GLU A 291 -7.87 23.29 -15.02
CA GLU A 291 -7.08 23.58 -13.81
C GLU A 291 -5.58 23.51 -14.08
N VAL A 292 -5.11 22.46 -14.75
CA VAL A 292 -3.70 22.27 -15.18
C VAL A 292 -3.22 23.48 -15.99
N ASN A 293 -3.96 23.87 -17.03
CA ASN A 293 -3.59 25.01 -17.88
C ASN A 293 -3.54 26.33 -17.06
N ALA A 294 -4.46 26.53 -16.12
CA ALA A 294 -4.48 27.71 -15.24
C ALA A 294 -3.32 27.71 -14.23
N VAL A 295 -2.89 26.53 -13.77
CA VAL A 295 -1.72 26.38 -12.90
C VAL A 295 -0.44 26.77 -13.65
N TRP A 296 -0.27 26.27 -14.88
CA TRP A 296 0.86 26.63 -15.73
C TRP A 296 0.86 28.10 -16.10
N ASN A 297 -0.28 28.64 -16.57
CA ASN A 297 -0.43 30.04 -16.99
C ASN A 297 0.73 30.56 -17.87
N GLY A 298 1.19 29.74 -18.83
CA GLY A 298 2.32 30.06 -19.72
C GLY A 298 3.72 30.00 -19.09
N LYS A 299 3.85 29.58 -17.83
CA LYS A 299 5.15 29.36 -17.16
C LYS A 299 5.87 28.15 -17.78
N LYS A 300 7.20 28.19 -17.77
CA LYS A 300 8.03 27.04 -18.20
C LYS A 300 8.18 25.98 -17.12
N THR A 301 8.13 26.38 -15.85
CA THR A 301 8.28 25.51 -14.68
C THR A 301 7.15 25.76 -13.70
N LEU A 302 6.85 24.75 -12.89
CA LEU A 302 5.85 24.84 -11.82
C LEU A 302 6.48 25.48 -10.57
N ASP A 303 5.72 26.33 -9.88
CA ASP A 303 6.11 26.88 -8.57
C ASP A 303 5.49 26.08 -7.42
N SER A 304 5.96 26.33 -6.19
CA SER A 304 5.41 25.70 -4.98
C SER A 304 3.89 25.80 -4.89
N ASP A 305 3.35 26.94 -5.33
CA ASP A 305 1.93 27.29 -5.26
C ASP A 305 1.10 26.49 -6.27
N ALA A 306 1.71 25.88 -7.28
CA ALA A 306 1.03 25.01 -8.23
C ALA A 306 0.30 23.85 -7.54
N LEU A 307 0.92 23.25 -6.51
CA LEU A 307 0.32 22.12 -5.80
C LEU A 307 -0.87 22.54 -4.93
N GLU A 308 -0.81 23.74 -4.35
CA GLU A 308 -1.89 24.32 -3.57
C GLU A 308 -3.08 24.71 -4.45
N ARG A 309 -2.80 25.32 -5.62
CA ARG A 309 -3.82 25.71 -6.61
C ARG A 309 -4.47 24.53 -7.34
N SER A 310 -3.88 23.33 -7.28
CA SER A 310 -4.42 22.10 -7.88
C SER A 310 -5.50 21.46 -7.00
N THR A 311 -6.59 22.19 -6.77
CA THR A 311 -7.67 21.86 -5.81
C THR A 311 -8.60 20.76 -6.32
N LEU A 312 -9.05 20.82 -7.57
CA LEU A 312 -9.89 19.81 -8.19
C LEU A 312 -9.12 18.50 -8.31
N LEU A 313 -7.88 18.55 -8.80
CA LEU A 313 -7.02 17.39 -8.87
C LEU A 313 -6.78 16.77 -7.49
N ASN A 314 -6.70 17.58 -6.43
CA ASN A 314 -6.63 17.08 -5.06
C ASN A 314 -7.89 16.27 -4.67
N GLN A 315 -9.08 16.80 -4.95
CA GLN A 315 -10.34 16.10 -4.69
C GLN A 315 -10.43 14.79 -5.47
N VAL A 316 -10.00 14.78 -6.74
CA VAL A 316 -9.92 13.56 -7.57
C VAL A 316 -9.00 12.53 -6.92
N ILE A 317 -7.84 12.93 -6.41
CA ILE A 317 -6.90 12.03 -5.72
C ILE A 317 -7.54 11.44 -4.46
N LEU A 318 -8.19 12.26 -3.64
CA LEU A 318 -8.81 11.81 -2.39
C LEU A 318 -9.98 10.86 -2.63
N GLU A 319 -10.86 11.19 -3.57
CA GLU A 319 -12.01 10.32 -3.91
C GLU A 319 -11.54 9.02 -4.59
N THR A 320 -10.51 9.10 -5.43
CA THR A 320 -9.89 7.90 -6.01
C THR A 320 -9.27 7.03 -4.92
N ALA A 321 -8.58 7.62 -3.93
CA ALA A 321 -8.01 6.86 -2.82
C ALA A 321 -9.10 6.21 -1.95
N ARG A 322 -10.26 6.87 -1.78
CA ARG A 322 -11.41 6.29 -1.09
C ARG A 322 -11.95 5.08 -1.87
N LEU A 323 -12.27 5.27 -3.15
CA LEU A 323 -12.97 4.26 -3.94
C LEU A 323 -12.06 3.09 -4.38
N TYR A 324 -10.79 3.39 -4.69
CA TYR A 324 -9.77 2.46 -5.17
C TYR A 324 -8.52 2.45 -4.27
N PRO A 325 -8.64 2.10 -2.98
CA PRO A 325 -7.54 2.22 -2.04
C PRO A 325 -6.40 1.25 -2.40
N PRO A 326 -5.16 1.75 -2.60
CA PRO A 326 -4.00 0.89 -2.87
C PRO A 326 -3.74 -0.10 -1.74
N VAL A 327 -3.88 0.37 -0.50
CA VAL A 327 -3.78 -0.40 0.73
C VAL A 327 -5.19 -0.62 1.28
N ARG A 328 -5.59 -1.88 1.42
CA ARG A 328 -6.98 -2.26 1.77
C ARG A 328 -7.17 -2.66 3.22
N PHE A 329 -6.08 -2.87 3.94
CA PHE A 329 -6.12 -3.39 5.29
C PHE A 329 -5.13 -2.68 6.17
N VAL A 330 -5.54 -2.46 7.41
CA VAL A 330 -4.66 -2.08 8.52
C VAL A 330 -4.77 -3.13 9.60
N SER A 331 -3.65 -3.40 10.27
CA SER A 331 -3.54 -4.52 11.21
C SER A 331 -2.87 -4.11 12.50
N GLN A 332 -3.44 -4.39 13.65
CA GLN A 332 -2.74 -4.26 14.95
C GLN A 332 -2.90 -5.53 15.78
N LEU A 333 -2.18 -5.63 16.89
CA LEU A 333 -2.22 -6.75 17.82
C LEU A 333 -2.91 -6.32 19.11
N THR A 334 -3.75 -7.18 19.67
CA THR A 334 -4.31 -6.96 21.00
C THR A 334 -3.22 -6.98 22.06
N THR A 335 -3.28 -6.04 23.00
CA THR A 335 -2.35 -5.94 24.13
C THR A 335 -2.71 -6.87 25.29
N GLU A 336 -3.97 -7.31 25.33
CA GLU A 336 -4.54 -8.20 26.33
C GLU A 336 -5.45 -9.27 25.69
N ALA A 337 -5.81 -10.27 26.48
CA ALA A 337 -6.84 -11.24 26.12
C ALA A 337 -8.23 -10.69 26.50
N GLY A 338 -9.28 -11.18 25.87
CA GLY A 338 -10.63 -10.70 26.12
C GLY A 338 -11.69 -11.47 25.35
N GLU A 339 -12.85 -10.84 25.18
CA GLU A 339 -13.97 -11.39 24.41
C GLU A 339 -14.42 -10.40 23.34
N VAL A 340 -14.83 -10.93 22.19
CA VAL A 340 -15.41 -10.16 21.09
C VAL A 340 -16.79 -10.72 20.75
N GLU A 341 -17.75 -9.80 20.53
CA GLU A 341 -19.07 -10.14 20.01
C GLU A 341 -19.00 -10.26 18.48
N ILE A 342 -19.35 -11.44 17.98
CA ILE A 342 -19.42 -11.79 16.56
C ILE A 342 -20.81 -12.38 16.30
N GLY A 343 -21.64 -11.65 15.57
CA GLY A 343 -23.08 -11.94 15.49
C GLY A 343 -23.68 -11.96 16.90
N GLU A 344 -24.32 -13.06 17.27
CA GLU A 344 -24.93 -13.28 18.59
C GLU A 344 -24.00 -14.01 19.57
N GLN A 345 -22.77 -14.33 19.17
CA GLN A 345 -21.83 -15.13 19.98
C GLN A 345 -20.77 -14.27 20.64
N LYS A 346 -20.45 -14.59 21.90
CA LYS A 346 -19.25 -14.09 22.59
C LYS A 346 -18.10 -15.07 22.39
N CYS A 347 -17.03 -14.59 21.76
CA CYS A 347 -15.88 -15.42 21.42
C CYS A 347 -14.63 -14.95 22.17
N PRO A 348 -13.91 -15.84 22.87
CA PRO A 348 -12.66 -15.46 23.52
C PRO A 348 -11.57 -15.21 22.47
N PHE A 349 -10.74 -14.22 22.71
CA PHE A 349 -9.49 -13.98 22.00
C PHE A 349 -8.34 -13.83 23.00
N GLN A 350 -7.12 -14.02 22.52
CA GLN A 350 -5.92 -14.01 23.36
C GLN A 350 -5.08 -12.75 23.11
N LYS A 351 -4.18 -12.41 24.02
CA LYS A 351 -3.17 -11.38 23.78
C LYS A 351 -2.40 -11.70 22.50
N GLY A 352 -2.13 -10.69 21.67
CA GLY A 352 -1.48 -10.88 20.36
C GLY A 352 -2.43 -11.36 19.26
N THR A 353 -3.74 -11.42 19.50
CA THR A 353 -4.72 -11.63 18.44
C THR A 353 -4.66 -10.47 17.47
N ARG A 354 -4.66 -10.76 16.16
CA ARG A 354 -4.60 -9.72 15.14
C ARG A 354 -5.97 -9.07 14.98
N LEU A 355 -6.03 -7.76 15.13
CA LEU A 355 -7.16 -6.93 14.73
C LEU A 355 -6.90 -6.44 13.31
N LEU A 356 -7.85 -6.60 12.41
CA LEU A 356 -7.78 -6.12 11.04
C LEU A 356 -8.91 -5.11 10.80
N GLY A 357 -8.60 -4.03 10.10
CA GLY A 357 -9.59 -3.09 9.58
C GLY A 357 -9.59 -3.13 8.07
N SER A 358 -10.73 -3.42 7.46
CA SER A 358 -10.88 -3.40 6.01
C SER A 358 -11.19 -1.99 5.52
N ILE A 359 -10.17 -1.28 5.04
CA ILE A 359 -10.30 0.04 4.41
C ILE A 359 -11.26 -0.03 3.21
N LEU A 360 -11.21 -1.11 2.42
CA LEU A 360 -12.07 -1.23 1.23
C LEU A 360 -13.57 -1.16 1.60
N THR A 361 -13.98 -1.95 2.59
CA THR A 361 -15.40 -2.03 3.00
C THR A 361 -15.81 -0.81 3.80
N ALA A 362 -14.93 -0.31 4.68
CA ALA A 362 -15.16 0.90 5.45
C ALA A 362 -15.30 2.15 4.56
N ASN A 363 -14.53 2.25 3.48
CA ASN A 363 -14.67 3.33 2.49
C ASN A 363 -15.98 3.26 1.70
N ARG A 364 -16.76 2.18 1.83
CA ARG A 364 -18.07 1.98 1.21
C ARG A 364 -19.20 1.81 2.24
N ASP A 365 -18.95 2.17 3.48
CA ASP A 365 -19.95 2.11 4.53
C ASP A 365 -21.06 3.13 4.29
N THR A 366 -22.29 2.66 4.07
CA THR A 366 -23.47 3.51 3.84
C THR A 366 -23.83 4.39 5.03
N ASN A 367 -23.34 4.07 6.24
CA ASN A 367 -23.54 4.92 7.42
C ASN A 367 -22.66 6.17 7.38
N ARG A 368 -21.58 6.17 6.60
CA ARG A 368 -20.66 7.31 6.44
C ARG A 368 -20.76 7.97 5.08
N TYR A 369 -20.95 7.20 4.01
CA TYR A 369 -20.97 7.70 2.63
C TYR A 369 -22.33 7.46 1.99
N GLN A 370 -23.03 8.53 1.66
CA GLN A 370 -24.21 8.46 0.80
C GLN A 370 -23.79 8.00 -0.60
N ASN A 371 -24.53 7.04 -1.18
CA ASN A 371 -24.20 6.36 -2.43
C ASN A 371 -22.71 5.99 -2.51
N PRO A 372 -22.25 5.04 -1.68
CA PRO A 372 -20.83 4.81 -1.43
C PRO A 372 -20.02 4.38 -2.66
N ASP A 373 -20.68 3.82 -3.68
CA ASP A 373 -20.02 3.39 -4.92
C ASP A 373 -19.97 4.48 -5.99
N ASP A 374 -20.67 5.60 -5.80
CA ASP A 374 -20.61 6.76 -6.69
C ASP A 374 -19.31 7.55 -6.44
N PHE A 375 -18.71 8.03 -7.53
CA PHE A 375 -17.54 8.90 -7.47
C PHE A 375 -18.01 10.35 -7.30
N ASP A 376 -17.83 10.90 -6.10
CA ASP A 376 -18.34 12.23 -5.73
C ASP A 376 -17.23 13.08 -5.10
N LEU A 377 -16.91 14.20 -5.75
CA LEU A 377 -15.85 15.13 -5.36
C LEU A 377 -16.27 16.09 -4.24
N THR A 378 -17.56 16.15 -3.90
CA THR A 378 -18.09 17.05 -2.87
C THR A 378 -18.04 16.47 -1.45
N ARG A 379 -17.54 15.23 -1.31
CA ARG A 379 -17.45 14.54 -0.02
C ARG A 379 -16.48 15.25 0.93
N ASP A 380 -16.79 15.16 2.21
CA ASP A 380 -15.82 15.47 3.26
C ASP A 380 -14.80 14.32 3.39
N PHE A 381 -13.52 14.68 3.29
CA PHE A 381 -12.37 13.78 3.40
C PHE A 381 -11.59 13.96 4.71
N SER A 382 -12.09 14.75 5.67
CA SER A 382 -11.44 15.02 6.96
C SER A 382 -11.14 13.76 7.79
N ASP A 383 -11.92 12.70 7.60
CA ASP A 383 -11.78 11.40 8.28
C ASP A 383 -11.48 10.25 7.31
N ILE A 384 -10.83 10.56 6.18
CA ILE A 384 -10.44 9.56 5.19
C ILE A 384 -9.53 8.49 5.82
N LEU A 385 -9.84 7.22 5.56
CA LEU A 385 -9.10 6.07 6.10
C LEU A 385 -7.82 5.76 5.31
N SER A 386 -7.73 6.28 4.08
CA SER A 386 -6.51 6.23 3.27
C SER A 386 -5.35 6.85 4.04
N TRP A 387 -4.13 6.37 3.76
CA TRP A 387 -2.93 6.75 4.53
C TRP A 387 -2.97 6.42 6.03
N ASN A 388 -3.86 5.51 6.44
CA ASN A 388 -4.05 5.08 7.82
C ASN A 388 -4.47 6.26 8.73
N GLY A 389 -5.28 7.19 8.22
CA GLY A 389 -5.75 8.36 8.96
C GLY A 389 -4.67 9.39 9.29
N GLU A 390 -4.95 10.27 10.26
CA GLU A 390 -4.10 11.36 10.69
C GLU A 390 -4.00 11.48 12.22
N GLY A 391 -2.98 12.21 12.70
CA GLY A 391 -2.87 12.59 14.11
C GLY A 391 -2.31 11.52 15.07
N HIS A 392 -1.75 10.42 14.57
CA HIS A 392 -1.18 9.36 15.41
C HIS A 392 0.14 8.77 14.85
N GLU A 393 0.86 8.02 15.69
CA GLU A 393 2.22 7.50 15.40
C GLU A 393 2.31 6.56 14.18
N ARG A 394 1.19 5.96 13.77
CA ARG A 394 1.10 5.02 12.64
C ARG A 394 0.54 5.65 11.37
N ALA A 395 0.18 6.93 11.38
CA ALA A 395 -0.25 7.62 10.16
C ALA A 395 0.87 7.55 9.11
N CYS A 396 0.51 7.43 7.83
CA CYS A 396 1.49 7.22 6.76
C CYS A 396 2.49 8.39 6.72
N PRO A 397 3.81 8.14 6.82
CA PRO A 397 4.80 9.21 6.75
C PRO A 397 4.95 9.78 5.33
N GLY A 398 4.44 9.09 4.31
CA GLY A 398 4.54 9.48 2.91
C GLY A 398 3.30 10.15 2.33
N THR A 399 2.30 10.55 3.15
CA THR A 399 1.05 11.15 2.65
C THR A 399 1.30 12.38 1.78
N SER A 400 2.03 13.37 2.31
CA SER A 400 2.37 14.61 1.59
C SER A 400 3.08 14.28 0.27
N LEU A 401 4.14 13.45 0.33
CA LEU A 401 4.88 13.04 -0.85
C LEU A 401 4.02 12.32 -1.89
N SER A 402 3.16 11.41 -1.47
CA SER A 402 2.29 10.63 -2.38
C SER A 402 1.33 11.55 -3.14
N ILE A 403 0.60 12.43 -2.43
CA ILE A 403 -0.35 13.36 -3.05
C ILE A 403 0.39 14.37 -3.94
N GLY A 404 1.46 14.98 -3.43
CA GLY A 404 2.24 15.97 -4.19
C GLY A 404 2.87 15.36 -5.44
N PHE A 405 3.42 14.15 -5.35
CA PHE A 405 3.94 13.44 -6.51
C PHE A 405 2.87 13.17 -7.56
N ILE A 406 1.68 12.69 -7.16
CA ILE A 406 0.59 12.41 -8.09
C ILE A 406 0.12 13.70 -8.77
N LYS A 407 0.03 14.80 -8.03
CA LYS A 407 -0.26 16.13 -8.59
C LYS A 407 0.79 16.50 -9.63
N ILE A 408 2.08 16.51 -9.28
CA ILE A 408 3.18 16.83 -10.22
C ILE A 408 3.12 15.93 -11.46
N PHE A 409 2.90 14.63 -11.29
CA PHE A 409 2.82 13.70 -12.40
C PHE A 409 1.66 14.03 -13.35
N CYS A 410 0.45 14.22 -12.81
CA CYS A 410 -0.74 14.53 -13.61
C CYS A 410 -0.61 15.91 -14.28
N LEU A 411 -0.12 16.90 -13.54
CA LEU A 411 0.21 18.21 -14.05
C LEU A 411 1.07 18.07 -15.32
N HIS A 412 2.22 17.38 -15.27
CA HIS A 412 3.09 17.20 -16.43
C HIS A 412 2.43 16.37 -17.54
N LEU A 413 1.76 15.27 -17.17
CA LEU A 413 1.08 14.36 -18.10
C LEU A 413 0.03 15.11 -18.94
N PHE A 414 -0.86 15.87 -18.32
CA PHE A 414 -1.98 16.52 -18.99
C PHE A 414 -1.60 17.84 -19.66
N HIS A 415 -0.50 18.49 -19.25
CA HIS A 415 0.02 19.68 -19.91
C HIS A 415 0.86 19.32 -21.15
N ASN A 416 1.83 18.43 -20.99
CA ASN A 416 2.89 18.21 -21.99
C ASN A 416 2.62 17.04 -22.94
N TYR A 417 1.66 16.17 -22.68
CA TYR A 417 1.48 14.93 -23.44
C TYR A 417 0.06 14.72 -23.96
N GLN A 418 -0.03 13.91 -25.01
CA GLN A 418 -1.26 13.46 -25.64
C GLN A 418 -1.17 11.99 -26.01
N TRP A 419 -2.32 11.38 -26.25
CA TRP A 419 -2.44 10.00 -26.72
C TRP A 419 -3.69 9.87 -27.59
N ASP A 420 -3.65 8.91 -28.51
CA ASP A 420 -4.69 8.69 -29.53
C ASP A 420 -5.84 7.83 -28.99
N SER A 421 -5.51 6.82 -28.18
CA SER A 421 -6.49 5.87 -27.66
C SER A 421 -6.05 5.28 -26.31
N ILE A 422 -6.98 4.59 -25.65
CA ILE A 422 -6.73 3.87 -24.41
C ILE A 422 -7.22 2.42 -24.55
N THR A 423 -6.58 1.50 -23.84
CA THR A 423 -7.15 0.17 -23.58
C THR A 423 -8.20 0.23 -22.48
N GLU A 424 -8.86 -0.89 -22.19
CA GLU A 424 -9.90 -0.99 -21.15
C GLU A 424 -9.39 -0.50 -19.79
N VAL A 425 -10.12 0.43 -19.18
CA VAL A 425 -9.91 0.85 -17.79
C VAL A 425 -10.66 -0.13 -16.87
N LYS A 426 -9.92 -1.07 -16.30
CA LYS A 426 -10.50 -2.08 -15.39
C LYS A 426 -9.65 -2.28 -14.15
N TRP A 427 -10.25 -2.03 -12.99
CA TRP A 427 -9.67 -2.38 -11.70
C TRP A 427 -9.95 -3.84 -11.37
N ASP A 428 -8.88 -4.60 -11.14
CA ASP A 428 -8.98 -5.98 -10.68
C ASP A 428 -9.17 -6.02 -9.15
N PHE A 429 -10.42 -6.27 -8.75
CA PHE A 429 -10.80 -6.53 -7.36
C PHE A 429 -10.88 -8.04 -7.05
N GLU A 430 -10.48 -8.92 -7.96
CA GLU A 430 -10.45 -10.36 -7.73
C GLU A 430 -9.13 -10.79 -7.10
N LYS A 431 -8.05 -10.05 -7.38
CA LYS A 431 -6.71 -10.29 -6.82
C LYS A 431 -6.41 -9.46 -5.57
N VAL A 432 -5.63 -10.05 -4.67
CA VAL A 432 -5.14 -9.43 -3.42
C VAL A 432 -4.04 -8.37 -3.66
N THR A 433 -3.52 -8.23 -4.88
CA THR A 433 -2.53 -7.19 -5.28
C THR A 433 -3.15 -5.80 -5.34
N ALA A 434 -2.39 -4.71 -5.14
CA ALA A 434 -2.90 -3.32 -5.13
C ALA A 434 -3.95 -3.00 -6.22
N VAL A 435 -4.97 -2.20 -5.86
CA VAL A 435 -6.05 -1.78 -6.78
C VAL A 435 -5.48 -0.77 -7.78
N THR A 436 -5.36 -1.16 -9.04
CA THR A 436 -4.89 -0.29 -10.13
C THR A 436 -5.38 -0.85 -11.47
N PRO A 437 -5.64 -0.01 -12.49
CA PRO A 437 -6.04 -0.48 -13.81
C PRO A 437 -4.81 -1.01 -14.55
N ASN A 438 -4.38 -2.22 -14.18
CA ASN A 438 -3.09 -2.79 -14.60
C ASN A 438 -2.94 -2.87 -16.13
N ASN A 439 -4.04 -3.11 -16.85
CA ASN A 439 -4.04 -3.28 -18.30
C ASN A 439 -4.26 -1.98 -19.07
N LEU A 440 -4.39 -0.83 -18.38
CA LEU A 440 -4.54 0.46 -19.02
C LEU A 440 -3.22 0.87 -19.69
N VAL A 441 -3.32 1.19 -20.98
CA VAL A 441 -2.24 1.69 -21.82
C VAL A 441 -2.74 2.94 -22.53
N LEU A 442 -2.02 4.05 -22.39
CA LEU A 442 -2.20 5.24 -23.22
C LEU A 442 -1.44 5.00 -24.53
N GLN A 443 -2.15 4.83 -25.64
CA GLN A 443 -1.61 4.44 -26.94
C GLN A 443 -1.42 5.65 -27.85
N GLY A 444 -0.36 5.67 -28.67
CA GLY A 444 0.01 6.86 -29.41
C GLY A 444 0.54 7.97 -28.49
N PHE A 445 1.09 7.57 -27.33
CA PHE A 445 1.57 8.50 -26.32
C PHE A 445 2.74 9.32 -26.86
N ALA A 446 2.57 10.63 -26.94
CA ALA A 446 3.54 11.54 -27.53
C ALA A 446 3.58 12.87 -26.76
N GLN A 447 4.72 13.55 -26.82
CA GLN A 447 4.83 14.91 -26.33
C GLN A 447 4.04 15.84 -27.26
N ARG A 448 3.30 16.80 -26.70
CA ARG A 448 2.64 17.87 -27.44
C ARG A 448 3.71 18.79 -28.05
N LEU A 449 3.48 19.19 -29.29
CA LEU A 449 4.35 20.08 -30.05
C LEU A 449 4.19 21.54 -29.62
#